data_AF-A0A372G6K4-F1
#
_entry.id   AF-A0A372G6K4-F1
#
_cell.length_a   1.000
_cell.length_b   1.000
_cell.length_c   1.000
_cell.angle_alpha   90.00
_cell.angle_beta   90.00
_cell.angle_gamma   90.00
#
_symmetry.space_group_name_H-M   'P 1'
#
loop_
_entity.id
_entity.type
_entity.pdbx_description
1 polymer ?
#
loop_
_entity_poly.entity_id
_entity_poly.type
_entity_poly.pdbx_seq_one_letter_code
_entity_poly.pdbx_strand_id
1 'polypeptide(L)'
;MFAGTAVYPADRACDVLTRFRDEAESRPDALSVTVAVTNDAELGRVVVVRGVHAGDADEGARALGSLWNAGGPPLRHDFRTMPYAETESLGGTPPRHFHLFADLPDALIAAIAGSDAAGIEVRHWGGAMARPAADAGPVGHRDVPFSLTIDGSAADAAPLAAHSTGGSFLNFLHDTSRTATAYTPENHRRLREIKRTYDPRNVFHRNHNIRPA
;
A
#
# COMPACT_ATOMS: atom_id res chain seq x y z
N MET A 1 -13.91 9.80 13.34
CA MET A 1 -12.93 8.70 13.22
C MET A 1 -11.76 8.98 14.14
N PHE A 2 -11.00 7.96 14.50
CA PHE A 2 -9.73 8.13 15.24
C PHE A 2 -8.57 7.94 14.29
N ALA A 3 -7.73 8.95 14.14
CA ALA A 3 -6.70 8.95 13.10
C ALA A 3 -5.51 9.83 13.48
N GLY A 4 -4.37 9.60 12.83
CA GLY A 4 -3.17 10.37 13.08
C GLY A 4 -1.91 9.69 12.59
N THR A 5 -0.78 10.22 13.04
CA THR A 5 0.53 9.65 12.79
C THR A 5 1.30 9.50 14.10
N ALA A 6 2.12 8.46 14.17
CA ALA A 6 3.14 8.32 15.20
C ALA A 6 4.50 8.16 14.50
N VAL A 7 5.46 8.97 14.90
CA VAL A 7 6.79 9.07 14.30
C VAL A 7 7.81 8.50 15.26
N TYR A 8 8.68 7.62 14.78
CA TYR A 8 9.71 6.93 15.54
C TYR A 8 11.09 7.13 14.88
N PRO A 9 12.19 6.96 15.64
CA PRO A 9 13.53 6.95 15.06
C PRO A 9 13.68 5.87 13.99
N ALA A 10 14.55 6.10 13.00
CA ALA A 10 14.73 5.18 11.87
C ALA A 10 15.19 3.76 12.26
N ASP A 11 15.90 3.61 13.37
CA ASP A 11 16.36 2.30 13.87
C ASP A 11 15.21 1.37 14.30
N ARG A 12 13.99 1.91 14.45
CA ARG A 12 12.76 1.15 14.71
C ARG A 12 12.09 0.56 13.48
N ALA A 13 12.62 0.81 12.28
CA ALA A 13 11.98 0.40 11.02
C ALA A 13 11.70 -1.09 10.98
N CYS A 14 12.71 -1.91 11.30
CA CYS A 14 12.57 -3.37 11.29
C CYS A 14 11.53 -3.84 12.32
N ASP A 15 11.57 -3.33 13.55
CA ASP A 15 10.64 -3.74 14.63
C ASP A 15 9.18 -3.44 14.24
N VAL A 16 8.93 -2.22 13.75
CA VAL A 16 7.58 -1.78 13.37
C VAL A 16 7.07 -2.53 12.14
N LEU A 17 7.90 -2.73 11.11
CA LEU A 17 7.52 -3.45 9.89
C LEU A 17 7.28 -4.94 10.15
N THR A 18 8.10 -5.57 10.99
CA THR A 18 7.89 -6.96 11.43
C THR A 18 6.54 -7.08 12.13
N ARG A 19 6.26 -6.19 13.10
CA ARG A 19 4.96 -6.21 13.79
C ARG A 19 3.79 -5.95 12.83
N PHE A 20 3.97 -5.02 11.89
CA PHE A 20 2.96 -4.71 10.88
C PHE A 20 2.62 -5.90 9.98
N ARG A 21 3.62 -6.69 9.57
CA ARG A 21 3.44 -7.94 8.84
C ARG A 21 2.74 -8.99 9.70
N ASP A 22 3.25 -9.25 10.90
CA ASP A 22 2.82 -10.37 11.74
C ASP A 22 1.34 -10.25 12.19
N GLU A 23 0.81 -9.04 12.26
CA GLU A 23 -0.59 -8.77 12.60
C GLU A 23 -1.49 -8.45 11.40
N ALA A 24 -1.00 -8.65 10.17
CA ALA A 24 -1.73 -8.28 8.97
C ALA A 24 -3.10 -8.97 8.87
N GLU A 25 -3.14 -10.28 9.12
CA GLU A 25 -4.36 -11.09 9.01
C GLU A 25 -5.36 -10.87 10.17
N SER A 26 -4.87 -10.51 11.36
CA SER A 26 -5.70 -10.30 12.55
C SER A 26 -6.17 -8.85 12.71
N ARG A 27 -5.69 -7.93 11.85
CA ARG A 27 -6.08 -6.52 11.87
C ARG A 27 -7.58 -6.37 11.58
N PRO A 28 -8.33 -5.63 12.41
CA PRO A 28 -9.76 -5.44 12.18
C PRO A 28 -10.03 -4.63 10.90
N ASP A 29 -11.11 -4.96 10.20
CA ASP A 29 -11.56 -4.25 8.98
C ASP A 29 -11.73 -2.73 9.19
N ALA A 30 -12.05 -2.31 10.42
CA ALA A 30 -12.22 -0.91 10.77
C ALA A 30 -10.90 -0.12 10.82
N LEU A 31 -9.73 -0.78 10.82
CA LEU A 31 -8.42 -0.16 10.92
C LEU A 31 -7.65 -0.23 9.59
N SER A 32 -7.31 0.93 9.03
CA SER A 32 -6.33 1.06 7.96
C SER A 32 -5.02 1.62 8.51
N VAL A 33 -3.90 1.00 8.16
CA VAL A 33 -2.56 1.42 8.58
C VAL A 33 -1.60 1.42 7.41
N THR A 34 -0.73 2.43 7.36
CA THR A 34 0.50 2.39 6.57
C THR A 34 1.71 2.61 7.46
N VAL A 35 2.82 1.96 7.12
CA VAL A 35 4.12 2.19 7.76
C VAL A 35 5.04 2.73 6.69
N ALA A 36 5.65 3.89 6.92
CA ALA A 36 6.59 4.48 5.98
C ALA A 36 7.96 4.73 6.60
N VAL A 37 9.01 4.39 5.87
CA VAL A 37 10.38 4.83 6.17
C VAL A 37 10.68 6.00 5.24
N THR A 38 10.91 7.20 5.78
CA THR A 38 10.96 8.43 4.97
C THR A 38 11.79 9.53 5.62
N ASN A 39 12.14 10.56 4.85
CA ASN A 39 12.82 11.75 5.33
C ASN A 39 11.81 12.77 5.86
N ASP A 40 11.91 13.12 7.15
CA ASP A 40 11.26 14.25 7.78
C ASP A 40 12.22 15.46 7.77
N ALA A 41 11.69 16.65 7.50
CA ALA A 41 12.49 17.86 7.32
C ALA A 41 13.24 18.31 8.59
N GLU A 42 12.70 17.99 9.77
CA GLU A 42 13.27 18.38 11.06
C GLU A 42 13.97 17.21 11.76
N LEU A 43 13.39 16.02 11.65
CA LEU A 43 13.86 14.83 12.37
C LEU A 43 14.84 13.95 11.56
N GLY A 44 15.07 14.28 10.29
CA GLY A 44 15.86 13.46 9.38
C GLY A 44 15.14 12.16 9.02
N ARG A 45 15.86 11.04 8.94
CA ARG A 45 15.26 9.74 8.58
C ARG A 45 14.41 9.21 9.74
N VAL A 46 13.16 8.84 9.47
CA VAL A 46 12.21 8.36 10.47
C VAL A 46 11.34 7.22 9.96
N VAL A 47 10.63 6.56 10.89
CA VAL A 47 9.55 5.62 10.62
C VAL A 47 8.24 6.25 11.05
N VAL A 48 7.24 6.25 10.17
CA VAL A 48 5.92 6.85 10.41
C VAL A 48 4.87 5.76 10.34
N VAL A 49 4.14 5.56 11.44
CA VAL A 49 2.91 4.77 11.47
C VAL A 49 1.74 5.72 11.27
N ARG A 50 1.00 5.57 10.16
CA ARG A 50 -0.24 6.30 9.90
C ARG A 50 -1.41 5.38 10.13
N GLY A 51 -2.42 5.84 10.85
CA GLY A 51 -3.59 5.01 11.17
C GLY A 51 -4.89 5.77 11.00
N VAL A 52 -5.90 5.06 10.52
CA VAL A 52 -7.30 5.51 10.50
C VAL A 52 -8.18 4.37 11.00
N HIS A 53 -8.89 4.62 12.10
CA HIS A 53 -9.90 3.73 12.65
C HIS A 53 -11.31 4.28 12.41
N ALA A 54 -12.13 3.51 11.70
CA ALA A 54 -13.54 3.80 11.40
C ALA A 54 -14.46 3.44 12.58
N GLY A 55 -14.16 3.99 13.75
CA GLY A 55 -14.91 3.75 14.98
C GLY A 55 -14.55 4.79 16.06
N ASP A 56 -14.73 4.41 17.32
CA ASP A 56 -14.33 5.25 18.45
C ASP A 56 -12.81 5.25 18.68
N ALA A 57 -12.37 6.16 19.55
CA ALA A 57 -10.96 6.40 19.84
C ALA A 57 -10.32 5.31 20.70
N ASP A 58 -11.07 4.71 21.62
CA ASP A 58 -10.54 3.72 22.54
C ASP A 58 -10.25 2.40 21.80
N GLU A 59 -11.16 1.99 20.91
CA GLU A 59 -10.96 0.86 20.00
C GLU A 59 -9.80 1.11 19.03
N GLY A 60 -9.73 2.31 18.45
CA GLY A 60 -8.65 2.69 17.54
C GLY A 60 -7.28 2.67 18.23
N ALA A 61 -7.19 3.22 19.44
CA ALA A 61 -5.96 3.21 20.23
C ALA A 61 -5.54 1.78 20.63
N ARG A 62 -6.49 0.93 21.03
CA ARG A 62 -6.21 -0.50 21.29
C ARG A 62 -5.69 -1.22 20.05
N ALA A 63 -6.29 -0.98 18.89
CA ALA A 63 -5.93 -1.63 17.64
C ALA A 63 -4.56 -1.19 17.09
N LEU A 64 -4.09 0.01 17.46
CA LEU A 64 -2.76 0.53 17.08
C LEU A 64 -1.67 0.27 18.13
N GLY A 65 -2.06 -0.10 19.36
CA GLY A 65 -1.16 -0.17 20.50
C GLY A 65 0.03 -1.12 20.31
N SER A 66 -0.16 -2.23 19.59
CA SER A 66 0.92 -3.17 19.28
C SER A 66 2.02 -2.55 18.40
N LEU A 67 1.63 -1.78 17.38
CA LEU A 67 2.54 -1.06 16.49
C LEU A 67 3.23 0.08 17.23
N TRP A 68 2.51 0.78 18.09
CA TRP A 68 3.09 1.83 18.93
C TRP A 68 4.13 1.26 19.89
N ASN A 69 3.84 0.11 20.52
CA ASN A 69 4.80 -0.57 21.39
C ASN A 69 6.04 -1.04 20.63
N ALA A 70 5.89 -1.53 19.39
CA ALA A 70 7.03 -1.92 18.54
C ALA A 70 7.92 -0.72 18.18
N GLY A 71 7.34 0.47 18.00
CA GLY A 71 8.09 1.71 17.78
C GLY A 71 8.77 2.26 19.04
N GLY A 72 8.30 1.91 20.23
CA GLY A 72 8.79 2.45 21.50
C GLY A 72 8.32 3.90 21.74
N PRO A 73 9.10 4.74 22.44
CA PRO A 73 8.73 6.14 22.66
C PRO A 73 8.70 6.92 21.33
N PRO A 74 7.57 7.56 20.95
CA PRO A 74 7.48 8.31 19.71
C PRO A 74 8.22 9.67 19.81
N LEU A 75 8.82 10.09 18.70
CA LEU A 75 9.33 11.46 18.49
C LEU A 75 8.19 12.47 18.36
N ARG A 76 7.07 12.04 17.76
CA ARG A 76 5.84 12.81 17.59
C ARG A 76 4.64 11.87 17.53
N HIS A 77 3.52 12.25 18.14
CA HIS A 77 2.32 11.40 18.20
C HIS A 77 1.05 12.25 18.14
N ASP A 78 0.41 12.26 16.98
CA ASP A 78 -0.66 13.22 16.62
C ASP A 78 -2.03 12.56 16.46
N PHE A 79 -2.22 11.34 17.01
CA PHE A 79 -3.51 10.68 16.97
C PHE A 79 -4.59 11.42 17.77
N ARG A 80 -5.72 11.64 17.12
CA ARG A 80 -6.89 12.32 17.69
C ARG A 80 -8.17 11.87 17.02
N THR A 81 -9.31 12.21 17.62
CA THR A 81 -10.59 12.17 16.90
C THR A 81 -10.63 13.30 15.86
N MET A 82 -11.04 12.97 14.64
CA MET A 82 -11.23 13.94 13.56
C MET A 82 -12.39 13.56 12.62
N PRO A 83 -12.99 14.54 11.91
CA PRO A 83 -13.86 14.29 10.76
C PRO A 83 -13.15 13.49 9.67
N TYR A 84 -13.92 12.72 8.88
CA TYR A 84 -13.34 11.95 7.76
C TYR A 84 -12.56 12.82 6.77
N ALA A 85 -13.11 13.99 6.45
CA ALA A 85 -12.49 14.92 5.50
C ALA A 85 -11.08 15.37 5.93
N GLU A 86 -10.78 15.44 7.23
CA GLU A 86 -9.46 15.85 7.71
C GLU A 86 -8.39 14.76 7.57
N THR A 87 -8.77 13.51 7.28
CA THR A 87 -7.78 12.41 7.16
C THR A 87 -6.84 12.54 5.96
N GLU A 88 -7.16 13.41 5.00
CA GLU A 88 -6.23 13.77 3.92
C GLU A 88 -4.94 14.41 4.45
N SER A 89 -4.97 15.04 5.63
CA SER A 89 -3.81 15.69 6.24
C SER A 89 -2.74 14.71 6.71
N LEU A 90 -3.02 13.41 6.76
CA LEU A 90 -2.05 12.38 7.14
C LEU A 90 -0.93 12.20 6.08
N GLY A 91 -1.17 12.71 4.87
CA GLY A 91 -0.24 12.67 3.75
C GLY A 91 -0.04 11.25 3.20
N GLY A 92 1.06 11.07 2.47
CA GLY A 92 1.44 9.80 1.88
C GLY A 92 2.74 9.92 1.10
N THR A 93 3.19 8.81 0.52
CA THR A 93 4.41 8.77 -0.30
C THR A 93 4.06 8.94 -1.78
N PRO A 94 4.76 9.81 -2.54
CA PRO A 94 4.59 9.92 -3.98
C PRO A 94 4.83 8.57 -4.71
N PRO A 95 3.92 8.12 -5.60
CA PRO A 95 4.03 6.82 -6.26
C PRO A 95 4.93 6.85 -7.50
N ARG A 96 6.23 7.11 -7.33
CA ARG A 96 7.21 7.02 -8.42
C ARG A 96 7.37 5.57 -8.88
N HIS A 97 7.40 4.65 -7.92
CA HIS A 97 7.31 3.22 -8.16
C HIS A 97 6.24 2.60 -7.27
N PHE A 98 5.57 1.57 -7.77
CA PHE A 98 4.54 0.84 -7.05
C PHE A 98 4.63 -0.65 -7.35
N HIS A 99 4.72 -1.46 -6.31
CA HIS A 99 4.89 -2.91 -6.43
C HIS A 99 3.99 -3.65 -5.44
N LEU A 100 3.51 -4.82 -5.85
CA LEU A 100 2.64 -5.70 -5.05
C LEU A 100 3.43 -6.89 -4.50
N PHE A 101 3.20 -7.26 -3.25
CA PHE A 101 3.98 -8.26 -2.51
C PHE A 101 3.06 -9.26 -1.81
N ALA A 102 3.38 -10.54 -1.97
CA ALA A 102 2.66 -11.63 -1.31
C ALA A 102 2.94 -11.66 0.20
N ASP A 103 4.13 -11.20 0.62
CA ASP A 103 4.58 -11.17 2.00
C ASP A 103 5.72 -10.13 2.16
N LEU A 104 6.12 -9.86 3.39
CA LEU A 104 7.24 -8.99 3.78
C LEU A 104 8.33 -9.82 4.47
N PRO A 105 9.10 -10.65 3.74
CA PRO A 105 10.17 -11.44 4.36
C PRO A 105 11.21 -10.54 5.02
N ASP A 106 11.91 -11.05 6.04
CA ASP A 106 12.88 -10.26 6.82
C ASP A 106 13.93 -9.56 5.94
N ALA A 107 14.35 -10.20 4.84
CA ALA A 107 15.25 -9.61 3.86
C ALA A 107 14.66 -8.35 3.18
N LEU A 108 13.36 -8.36 2.85
CA LEU A 108 12.69 -7.19 2.29
C LEU A 108 12.51 -6.11 3.36
N ILE A 109 12.17 -6.47 4.61
CA ILE A 109 12.08 -5.53 5.73
C ILE A 109 13.42 -4.82 5.95
N ALA A 110 14.52 -5.57 5.99
CA ALA A 110 15.86 -5.02 6.11
C ALA A 110 16.23 -4.12 4.91
N ALA A 111 15.85 -4.51 3.69
CA ALA A 111 16.07 -3.70 2.50
C ALA A 111 15.26 -2.38 2.53
N ILE A 112 14.02 -2.39 3.04
CA ILE A 112 13.22 -1.17 3.23
C ILE A 112 13.88 -0.25 4.26
N ALA A 113 14.30 -0.80 5.40
CA ALA A 113 14.92 -0.05 6.48
C ALA A 113 16.26 0.58 6.05
N GLY A 114 17.05 -0.12 5.24
CA GLY A 114 18.36 0.32 4.75
C GLY A 114 18.35 1.06 3.41
N SER A 115 17.20 1.29 2.79
CA SER A 115 17.13 1.95 1.47
C SER A 115 17.44 3.45 1.56
N ASP A 116 18.01 4.03 0.51
CA ASP A 116 18.23 5.48 0.38
C ASP A 116 17.07 6.23 -0.31
N ALA A 117 15.97 5.54 -0.66
CA ALA A 117 14.77 6.17 -1.20
C ALA A 117 14.25 7.28 -0.26
N ALA A 118 13.74 8.37 -0.84
CA ALA A 118 13.19 9.50 -0.07
C ALA A 118 11.99 9.10 0.78
N GLY A 119 11.21 8.11 0.31
CA GLY A 119 10.15 7.49 1.10
C GLY A 119 9.76 6.13 0.55
N ILE A 120 9.51 5.19 1.46
CA ILE A 120 8.90 3.89 1.14
C ILE A 120 7.71 3.73 2.07
N GLU A 121 6.50 3.67 1.53
CA GLU A 121 5.28 3.35 2.27
C GLU A 121 4.87 1.90 2.00
N VAL A 122 4.75 1.13 3.08
CA VAL A 122 4.17 -0.21 3.09
C VAL A 122 2.71 -0.12 3.51
N ARG A 123 1.83 -0.72 2.70
CA ARG A 123 0.39 -0.78 2.95
C ARG A 123 -0.09 -2.22 2.93
N HIS A 124 -1.04 -2.52 3.81
CA HIS A 124 -1.74 -3.80 3.84
C HIS A 124 -3.10 -3.67 3.16
N TRP A 125 -3.39 -4.61 2.27
CA TRP A 125 -4.59 -4.77 1.46
C TRP A 125 -5.25 -6.06 1.93
N GLY A 126 -6.41 -5.94 2.55
CA GLY A 126 -7.07 -7.09 3.14
C GLY A 126 -8.52 -6.77 3.44
N GLY A 127 -9.06 -7.42 4.46
CA GLY A 127 -10.42 -7.17 4.91
C GLY A 127 -11.43 -7.30 3.76
N ALA A 128 -12.32 -6.32 3.65
CA ALA A 128 -13.36 -6.31 2.61
C ALA A 128 -12.80 -6.35 1.17
N MET A 129 -11.59 -5.83 0.91
CA MET A 129 -11.01 -5.84 -0.45
C MET A 129 -10.67 -7.24 -0.94
N ALA A 130 -10.25 -8.12 -0.02
CA ALA A 130 -9.90 -9.51 -0.26
C ALA A 130 -11.12 -10.46 -0.27
N ARG A 131 -12.31 -9.95 0.07
CA ARG A 131 -13.59 -10.69 0.06
C ARG A 131 -14.57 -10.06 -0.96
N PRO A 132 -14.27 -10.12 -2.26
CA PRO A 132 -15.10 -9.46 -3.27
C PRO A 132 -16.50 -10.09 -3.35
N ALA A 133 -17.51 -9.24 -3.57
CA ALA A 133 -18.82 -9.69 -4.04
C ALA A 133 -18.72 -10.32 -5.44
N ALA A 134 -19.73 -11.12 -5.83
CA ALA A 134 -19.75 -11.82 -7.12
C ALA A 134 -19.65 -10.89 -8.34
N ASP A 135 -20.00 -9.62 -8.19
CA ASP A 135 -20.01 -8.58 -9.21
C ASP A 135 -18.95 -7.48 -8.99
N ALA A 136 -17.92 -7.73 -8.16
CA ALA A 136 -16.90 -6.75 -7.75
C ALA A 136 -15.94 -6.26 -8.86
N GLY A 137 -16.26 -6.55 -10.13
CA GLY A 137 -15.51 -6.10 -11.30
C GLY A 137 -14.14 -6.76 -11.48
N PRO A 138 -13.37 -6.32 -12.48
CA PRO A 138 -12.17 -7.01 -12.92
C PRO A 138 -10.90 -6.65 -12.13
N VAL A 139 -11.01 -5.98 -10.98
CA VAL A 139 -9.84 -5.59 -10.18
C VAL A 139 -9.05 -6.85 -9.80
N GLY A 140 -7.82 -6.96 -10.31
CA GLY A 140 -6.91 -8.07 -10.03
C GLY A 140 -6.22 -7.95 -8.67
N HIS A 141 -5.50 -9.00 -8.29
CA HIS A 141 -4.59 -9.05 -7.13
C HIS A 141 -5.24 -8.75 -5.78
N ARG A 142 -6.53 -9.06 -5.60
CA ARG A 142 -7.25 -8.88 -4.33
C ARG A 142 -6.72 -9.79 -3.21
N ASP A 143 -6.03 -10.86 -3.61
CA ASP A 143 -5.35 -11.85 -2.78
C ASP A 143 -3.91 -11.45 -2.43
N VAL A 144 -3.39 -10.34 -2.94
CA VAL A 144 -2.02 -9.88 -2.67
C VAL A 144 -2.04 -8.84 -1.54
N PRO A 145 -1.54 -9.20 -0.33
CA PRO A 145 -1.84 -8.44 0.87
C PRO A 145 -0.99 -7.19 1.07
N PHE A 146 0.12 -7.02 0.35
CA PHE A 146 1.00 -5.87 0.58
C PHE A 146 1.29 -5.09 -0.69
N SER A 147 1.49 -3.79 -0.54
CA SER A 147 2.09 -2.95 -1.57
C SER A 147 3.17 -2.05 -1.00
N LEU A 148 4.21 -1.79 -1.79
CA LEU A 148 5.14 -0.69 -1.54
C LEU A 148 4.88 0.43 -2.54
N THR A 149 4.73 1.65 -2.01
CA THR A 149 4.80 2.90 -2.76
C THR A 149 6.15 3.54 -2.46
N ILE A 150 6.97 3.76 -3.49
CA ILE A 150 8.36 4.21 -3.33
C ILE A 150 8.52 5.55 -4.05
N ASP A 151 8.99 6.55 -3.31
CA ASP A 151 9.51 7.81 -3.82
C ASP A 151 11.03 7.73 -3.86
N GLY A 152 11.56 7.45 -5.05
CA GLY A 152 12.98 7.19 -5.27
C GLY A 152 13.26 6.95 -6.76
N SER A 153 14.53 6.74 -7.07
CA SER A 153 14.98 6.37 -8.41
C SER A 153 14.70 4.89 -8.72
N ALA A 154 14.85 4.50 -9.98
CA ALA A 154 14.79 3.09 -10.38
C ALA A 154 15.87 2.23 -9.68
N ALA A 155 17.03 2.82 -9.34
CA ALA A 155 18.08 2.13 -8.61
C ALA A 155 17.68 1.85 -7.15
N ASP A 156 16.95 2.78 -6.52
CA ASP A 156 16.43 2.59 -5.16
C ASP A 156 15.32 1.55 -5.11
N ALA A 157 14.45 1.54 -6.13
CA ALA A 157 13.32 0.63 -6.20
C ALA A 157 13.70 -0.80 -6.62
N ALA A 158 14.76 -0.98 -7.42
CA ALA A 158 15.10 -2.28 -8.01
C ALA A 158 15.35 -3.41 -6.97
N PRO A 159 16.11 -3.20 -5.88
CA PRO A 159 16.30 -4.22 -4.84
C PRO A 159 14.97 -4.64 -4.18
N LEU A 160 14.07 -3.69 -3.97
CA LEU A 160 12.76 -3.95 -3.36
C LEU A 160 11.83 -4.68 -4.35
N ALA A 161 11.81 -4.24 -5.60
CA ALA A 161 10.98 -4.82 -6.66
C ALA A 161 11.32 -6.29 -6.95
N ALA A 162 12.54 -6.74 -6.65
CA ALA A 162 12.97 -8.13 -6.79
C ALA A 162 12.15 -9.12 -5.92
N HIS A 163 11.52 -8.63 -4.84
CA HIS A 163 10.63 -9.42 -3.98
C HIS A 163 9.14 -9.35 -4.41
N SER A 164 8.81 -8.57 -5.44
CA SER A 164 7.43 -8.35 -5.85
C SER A 164 6.83 -9.55 -6.60
N THR A 165 5.51 -9.63 -6.61
CA THR A 165 4.74 -10.65 -7.34
C THR A 165 4.82 -10.50 -8.87
N GLY A 166 5.30 -9.35 -9.36
CA GLY A 166 5.22 -8.98 -10.78
C GLY A 166 3.82 -8.51 -11.23
N GLY A 167 2.82 -8.59 -10.36
CA GLY A 167 1.50 -7.98 -10.57
C GLY A 167 1.58 -6.45 -10.64
N SER A 168 0.59 -5.84 -11.27
CA SER A 168 0.50 -4.39 -11.42
C SER A 168 -0.80 -3.85 -10.85
N PHE A 169 -0.77 -2.63 -10.31
CA PHE A 169 -1.99 -1.90 -9.97
C PHE A 169 -2.22 -0.81 -11.02
N LEU A 170 -3.34 -0.88 -11.73
CA LEU A 170 -3.60 -0.11 -12.96
C LEU A 170 -3.38 1.41 -12.77
N ASN A 171 -3.85 1.96 -11.64
CA ASN A 171 -3.80 3.40 -11.37
C ASN A 171 -2.37 3.94 -11.18
N PHE A 172 -1.40 3.08 -10.85
CA PHE A 172 0.01 3.46 -10.67
C PHE A 172 0.94 2.74 -11.65
N LEU A 173 0.37 2.14 -12.71
CA LEU A 173 1.14 1.48 -13.76
C LEU A 173 1.58 2.51 -14.80
N HIS A 174 2.84 2.93 -14.75
CA HIS A 174 3.40 3.87 -15.74
C HIS A 174 3.68 3.21 -17.10
N ASP A 175 4.12 1.94 -17.10
CA ASP A 175 4.36 1.17 -18.33
C ASP A 175 3.07 0.49 -18.82
N THR A 176 2.40 1.15 -19.77
CA THR A 176 1.15 0.65 -20.35
C THR A 176 1.30 -0.67 -21.12
N SER A 177 2.51 -1.08 -21.52
CA SER A 177 2.73 -2.38 -22.18
C SER A 177 2.41 -3.56 -21.26
N ARG A 178 2.48 -3.33 -19.94
CA ARG A 178 2.17 -4.32 -18.89
C ARG A 178 0.71 -4.31 -18.45
N THR A 179 -0.19 -3.64 -19.16
CA THR A 179 -1.62 -3.54 -18.78
C THR A 179 -2.25 -4.89 -18.41
N ALA A 180 -1.92 -5.96 -19.15
CA ALA A 180 -2.46 -7.29 -18.89
C ALA A 180 -2.11 -7.82 -17.49
N THR A 181 -0.96 -7.44 -16.92
CA THR A 181 -0.53 -7.90 -15.58
C THR A 181 -1.29 -7.23 -14.44
N ALA A 182 -2.21 -6.30 -14.72
CA ALA A 182 -3.11 -5.71 -13.73
C ALA A 182 -4.41 -6.53 -13.50
N TYR A 183 -4.63 -7.57 -14.30
CA TYR A 183 -5.84 -8.37 -14.30
C TYR A 183 -5.51 -9.84 -14.08
N THR A 184 -6.47 -10.61 -13.57
CA THR A 184 -6.40 -12.07 -13.68
C THR A 184 -6.54 -12.48 -15.16
N PRO A 185 -5.99 -13.62 -15.59
CA PRO A 185 -6.13 -14.09 -16.97
C PRO A 185 -7.60 -14.17 -17.43
N GLU A 186 -8.49 -14.61 -16.53
CA GLU A 186 -9.93 -14.70 -16.80
C GLU A 186 -10.56 -13.32 -17.00
N ASN A 187 -10.30 -12.37 -16.08
CA ASN A 187 -10.83 -11.01 -16.20
C ASN A 187 -10.29 -10.31 -17.45
N HIS A 188 -9.01 -10.48 -17.76
CA HIS A 188 -8.41 -9.92 -18.97
C HIS A 188 -9.10 -10.48 -20.22
N ARG A 189 -9.31 -11.81 -20.31
CA ARG A 189 -10.04 -12.43 -21.41
C ARG A 189 -11.46 -11.87 -21.55
N ARG A 190 -12.21 -11.80 -20.45
CA ARG A 190 -13.58 -11.26 -20.44
C ARG A 190 -13.61 -9.79 -20.87
N LEU A 191 -12.64 -8.99 -20.45
CA LEU A 191 -12.52 -7.59 -20.89
C LEU A 191 -12.23 -7.48 -22.39
N ARG A 192 -11.40 -8.35 -22.98
CA ARG A 192 -11.19 -8.40 -24.43
C ARG A 192 -12.47 -8.76 -25.20
N GLU A 193 -13.26 -9.70 -24.67
CA GLU A 193 -14.56 -10.08 -25.24
C GLU A 193 -15.56 -8.92 -25.19
N ILE A 194 -15.64 -8.21 -24.06
CA ILE A 194 -16.46 -6.99 -23.90
C ILE A 194 -15.98 -5.92 -24.89
N LYS A 195 -14.67 -5.66 -24.97
CA LYS A 195 -14.10 -4.67 -25.89
C LYS A 195 -14.43 -5.01 -27.35
N ARG A 196 -14.40 -6.29 -27.74
CA ARG A 196 -14.80 -6.72 -29.09
C ARG A 196 -16.27 -6.39 -29.41
N THR A 197 -17.17 -6.51 -28.44
CA THR A 197 -18.59 -6.19 -28.63
C THR A 197 -18.84 -4.68 -28.73
N TYR A 198 -18.22 -3.89 -27.85
CA TYR A 198 -18.54 -2.46 -27.72
C TYR A 198 -17.57 -1.50 -28.44
N ASP A 199 -16.33 -1.92 -28.68
CA ASP A 199 -15.29 -1.13 -29.36
C ASP A 199 -14.40 -2.02 -30.26
N PRO A 200 -14.96 -2.72 -31.26
CA PRO A 200 -14.23 -3.65 -32.11
C PRO A 200 -13.10 -2.98 -32.92
N ARG A 201 -13.22 -1.68 -33.18
CA ARG A 201 -12.21 -0.89 -33.90
C ARG A 201 -11.16 -0.25 -32.99
N ASN A 202 -11.23 -0.51 -31.67
CA ASN A 202 -10.30 0.01 -30.68
C ASN A 202 -10.17 1.55 -30.73
N VAL A 203 -11.29 2.25 -30.88
CA VAL A 203 -11.39 3.71 -30.92
C VAL A 203 -10.85 4.29 -29.61
N PHE A 204 -11.22 3.71 -28.47
CA PHE A 204 -10.77 4.16 -27.14
C PHE A 204 -9.49 3.43 -26.72
N HIS A 205 -8.35 3.81 -27.29
CA HIS A 205 -7.04 3.16 -27.07
C HIS A 205 -6.01 4.02 -26.33
N ARG A 206 -6.33 5.27 -25.97
CA ARG A 206 -5.46 6.20 -25.23
C ARG A 206 -5.63 6.01 -23.72
N ASN A 207 -5.33 4.81 -23.24
CA ASN A 207 -5.48 4.35 -21.86
C ASN A 207 -4.57 3.14 -21.63
N HIS A 208 -4.66 2.50 -20.45
CA HIS A 208 -4.19 1.13 -20.25
C HIS A 208 -5.00 0.16 -21.12
N ASN A 209 -4.60 0.08 -22.39
CA ASN A 209 -5.46 -0.44 -23.43
C ASN A 209 -5.56 -1.97 -23.40
N ILE A 210 -6.80 -2.45 -23.53
CA ILE A 210 -7.13 -3.85 -23.73
C ILE A 210 -7.57 -4.00 -25.19
N ARG A 211 -6.82 -4.78 -25.97
CA ARG A 211 -7.14 -5.01 -27.38
C ARG A 211 -8.33 -5.96 -27.52
N PRO A 212 -9.27 -5.71 -28.46
CA PRO A 212 -10.36 -6.63 -28.76
C PRO A 212 -9.89 -8.09 -28.95
N ALA A 213 -10.77 -9.04 -28.60
CA ALA A 213 -10.53 -10.49 -28.73
C ALA A 213 -10.18 -10.91 -30.16
#